data_AF-A0A218YZH5-F1
#
_entry.id   AF-A0A218YZH5-F1
#
_cell.length_a   1.000
_cell.length_b   1.000
_cell.length_c   1.000
_cell.angle_alpha   90.00
_cell.angle_beta   90.00
_cell.angle_gamma   90.00
#
_symmetry.space_group_name_H-M   'P 1'
#
loop_
_entity.id
_entity.type
_entity.pdbx_description
1 polymer ?
#
loop_
_entity_poly.entity_id
_entity_poly.type
_entity_poly.pdbx_seq_one_letter_code
_entity_poly.pdbx_strand_id
1 'polypeptide(L)'
;MALGGPQLVYAVGSPHKLEFNVIQRPLCAPFTVNPGSPFVSSYTQSLRTVCGFPSAMHSSLIQLECQCNNYPWGKKGKESLVARFAAVTPGGHFKLDESKYYAEFGCALVCDLKCPIPTRRSKSFKEDMHCQWMGTYPITPSLILSSRQDLQEYLKANREALIGNSILAKFGADLPFSLKILSVAEALRLQIHPDKDLAAKLYERNPEKYDDANHKPEIAVALSKFEILEAASTVLKSSFVPKDARAHFTPESLKTIVSKILMSSDEENVDVYKKLRAMKASEFGKGEEHIAELLPRLAEQYDKSGPGILIAVLASNFMVMEKGESNYVPAECF
;
A
#
# COMPACT_ATOMS: atom_id res chain seq x y z
N MET A 1 12.69 -5.29 0.94
CA MET A 1 11.41 -5.85 1.39
C MET A 1 11.11 -5.17 2.70
N ALA A 2 10.07 -4.36 2.78
CA ALA A 2 9.61 -3.79 4.04
C ALA A 2 8.53 -4.73 4.58
N LEU A 3 8.71 -5.24 5.81
CA LEU A 3 7.67 -6.00 6.51
C LEU A 3 6.94 -5.06 7.49
N GLY A 4 5.66 -5.32 7.65
CA GLY A 4 4.70 -4.46 8.31
C GLY A 4 3.33 -5.12 8.23
N GLY A 5 2.46 -4.86 9.20
CA GLY A 5 1.10 -5.41 9.17
C GLY A 5 0.25 -4.96 7.97
N PRO A 6 -0.98 -5.46 7.85
CA PRO A 6 -1.91 -5.09 6.78
C PRO A 6 -2.01 -3.58 6.55
N GLN A 7 -2.00 -3.13 5.29
CA GLN A 7 -2.08 -1.71 4.94
C GLN A 7 -3.34 -1.36 4.16
N LEU A 8 -3.89 -0.18 4.41
CA LEU A 8 -4.92 0.43 3.57
C LEU A 8 -4.37 1.74 3.03
N VAL A 9 -3.96 1.71 1.77
CA VAL A 9 -3.29 2.80 1.05
C VAL A 9 -4.32 3.56 0.22
N TYR A 10 -4.52 4.85 0.49
CA TYR A 10 -5.26 5.74 -0.40
C TYR A 10 -4.27 6.49 -1.29
N ALA A 11 -4.27 6.25 -2.59
CA ALA A 11 -3.24 6.77 -3.48
C ALA A 11 -3.80 7.79 -4.48
N VAL A 12 -3.02 8.83 -4.74
CA VAL A 12 -3.37 9.92 -5.67
C VAL A 12 -2.33 9.94 -6.77
N GLY A 13 -2.64 9.35 -7.92
CA GLY A 13 -1.76 9.41 -9.07
C GLY A 13 -1.80 10.79 -9.75
N SER A 14 -0.69 11.15 -10.40
CA SER A 14 -0.75 12.13 -11.50
C SER A 14 -1.38 11.42 -12.70
N PRO A 15 -2.20 12.08 -13.54
CA PRO A 15 -3.07 11.38 -14.51
C PRO A 15 -2.34 10.52 -15.56
N HIS A 16 -1.01 10.57 -15.60
CA HIS A 16 -0.16 9.42 -15.95
C HIS A 16 1.13 9.36 -15.06
N LYS A 17 1.08 8.69 -13.89
CA LYS A 17 2.24 8.11 -13.15
C LYS A 17 1.83 7.06 -12.09
N LEU A 18 2.81 6.25 -11.66
CA LEU A 18 2.65 4.89 -11.13
C LEU A 18 2.90 4.67 -9.64
N GLU A 19 2.31 3.58 -9.13
CA GLU A 19 2.79 2.74 -8.03
C GLU A 19 2.93 1.26 -8.49
N PHE A 20 3.45 0.37 -7.65
CA PHE A 20 4.36 -0.68 -8.14
C PHE A 20 4.31 -2.04 -7.40
N ASN A 21 3.10 -2.51 -7.07
CA ASN A 21 2.90 -3.67 -6.20
C ASN A 21 2.73 -5.00 -6.96
N VAL A 22 3.68 -5.92 -6.85
CA VAL A 22 3.66 -7.24 -7.52
C VAL A 22 2.66 -8.18 -6.80
N ILE A 23 1.66 -8.71 -7.52
CA ILE A 23 0.61 -9.69 -7.08
C ILE A 23 0.35 -10.75 -8.17
N GLN A 24 0.22 -12.04 -7.85
CA GLN A 24 -0.50 -13.04 -8.66
C GLN A 24 -1.93 -13.32 -8.12
N ARG A 25 -2.95 -13.21 -8.97
CA ARG A 25 -4.31 -13.70 -8.62
C ARG A 25 -4.44 -15.23 -8.68
N PRO A 26 -5.08 -15.87 -7.69
CA PRO A 26 -5.76 -17.15 -7.91
C PRO A 26 -7.14 -16.93 -8.57
N LEU A 27 -7.49 -17.82 -9.50
CA LEU A 27 -8.78 -17.86 -10.20
C LEU A 27 -9.94 -18.11 -9.23
N CYS A 28 -10.76 -17.09 -8.97
CA CYS A 28 -12.10 -17.24 -8.39
C CYS A 28 -13.10 -16.30 -9.07
N ALA A 29 -14.30 -16.84 -9.33
CA ALA A 29 -15.38 -16.28 -10.15
C ALA A 29 -15.96 -14.93 -9.62
N PRO A 30 -16.55 -14.10 -10.49
CA PRO A 30 -17.02 -12.76 -10.11
C PRO A 30 -18.27 -12.80 -9.21
N PHE A 31 -18.24 -12.05 -8.11
CA PHE A 31 -19.43 -11.66 -7.36
C PHE A 31 -19.91 -10.28 -7.87
N THR A 32 -21.15 -10.22 -8.33
CA THR A 32 -21.86 -8.98 -8.65
C THR A 32 -22.66 -8.51 -7.43
N VAL A 33 -22.50 -7.25 -7.02
CA VAL A 33 -23.37 -6.62 -6.02
C VAL A 33 -24.32 -5.67 -6.75
N ASN A 34 -25.61 -5.90 -6.57
CA ASN A 34 -26.69 -5.15 -7.19
C ASN A 34 -27.03 -3.91 -6.32
N PRO A 35 -27.01 -2.67 -6.84
CA PRO A 35 -27.32 -1.48 -6.06
C PRO A 35 -28.82 -1.18 -6.15
N GLY A 36 -29.55 -1.39 -5.07
CA GLY A 36 -30.96 -0.97 -5.03
C GLY A 36 -31.67 -1.29 -3.72
N SER A 37 -31.72 -0.31 -2.80
CA SER A 37 -32.90 -0.06 -1.95
C SER A 37 -32.68 1.21 -1.10
N PRO A 38 -33.63 2.16 -1.06
CA PRO A 38 -33.55 3.38 -0.27
C PRO A 38 -34.18 3.16 1.11
N PHE A 39 -33.67 3.77 2.19
CA PHE A 39 -34.53 4.33 3.24
C PHE A 39 -33.76 5.32 4.12
N VAL A 40 -34.27 6.55 4.16
CA VAL A 40 -33.76 7.70 4.91
C VAL A 40 -34.52 7.82 6.22
N SER A 41 -33.82 8.29 7.26
CA SER A 41 -34.32 9.03 8.43
C SER A 41 -35.33 8.36 9.38
N SER A 42 -34.86 8.01 10.58
CA SER A 42 -35.19 8.68 11.85
C SER A 42 -34.62 7.82 12.98
N TYR A 43 -33.86 8.39 13.92
CA TYR A 43 -33.68 7.90 15.30
C TYR A 43 -32.62 8.78 16.00
N THR A 44 -32.83 10.08 15.99
CA THR A 44 -32.33 10.94 17.06
C THR A 44 -33.45 11.07 18.07
N GLN A 45 -33.16 10.79 19.34
CA GLN A 45 -34.00 11.04 20.54
C GLN A 45 -34.77 9.82 21.09
N SER A 46 -34.07 8.93 21.82
CA SER A 46 -34.54 8.34 23.10
C SER A 46 -33.56 7.25 23.60
N LEU A 47 -32.43 7.63 24.17
CA LEU A 47 -31.57 6.73 24.96
C LEU A 47 -30.80 7.52 26.04
N ARG A 48 -31.53 8.17 26.96
CA ARG A 48 -30.91 8.91 28.08
C ARG A 48 -31.36 8.48 29.49
N THR A 49 -32.12 7.40 29.67
CA THR A 49 -32.68 7.13 31.02
C THR A 49 -32.71 5.67 31.47
N VAL A 50 -31.95 4.76 30.87
CA VAL A 50 -31.78 3.41 31.42
C VAL A 50 -30.33 3.00 31.22
N CYS A 51 -29.68 2.53 32.27
CA CYS A 51 -28.26 2.18 32.39
C CYS A 51 -27.37 3.35 32.84
N GLY A 52 -26.99 3.34 34.13
CA GLY A 52 -25.96 4.22 34.66
C GLY A 52 -24.64 4.04 33.91
N PHE A 53 -24.29 5.03 33.09
CA PHE A 53 -22.99 5.11 32.45
C PHE A 53 -21.95 5.65 33.47
N PRO A 54 -20.76 5.04 33.57
CA PRO A 54 -19.66 5.61 34.35
C PRO A 54 -19.34 7.03 33.88
N SER A 55 -19.00 7.90 34.83
CA SER A 55 -18.82 9.36 34.71
C SER A 55 -17.64 9.83 33.83
N ALA A 56 -17.12 9.00 32.94
CA ALA A 56 -16.09 9.37 31.98
C ALA A 56 -16.54 9.01 30.57
N MET A 57 -17.43 9.84 30.00
CA MET A 57 -17.61 9.87 28.55
C MET A 57 -16.29 10.32 27.93
N HIS A 58 -15.44 9.37 27.59
CA HIS A 58 -14.45 9.56 26.55
C HIS A 58 -15.22 10.04 25.32
N SER A 59 -14.74 11.10 24.65
CA SER A 59 -15.38 11.52 23.41
C SER A 59 -15.44 10.29 22.49
N SER A 60 -16.61 9.99 21.95
CA SER A 60 -16.80 8.86 21.03
C SER A 60 -16.00 9.01 19.73
N LEU A 61 -15.34 10.16 19.56
CA LEU A 61 -14.51 10.53 18.45
C LEU A 61 -13.26 11.23 18.99
N ILE A 62 -12.09 10.73 18.61
CA ILE A 62 -10.80 11.33 18.93
C ILE A 62 -10.23 11.91 17.65
N GLN A 63 -10.01 13.22 17.63
CA GLN A 63 -9.35 13.88 16.52
C GLN A 63 -7.84 13.79 16.67
N LEU A 64 -7.17 13.38 15.60
CA LEU A 64 -5.72 13.27 15.57
C LEU A 64 -5.09 14.45 14.83
N GLU A 65 -3.91 14.83 15.30
CA GLU A 65 -2.93 15.58 14.55
C GLU A 65 -1.90 14.59 13.99
N CYS A 66 -1.81 14.54 12.66
CA CYS A 66 -0.93 13.59 11.98
C CYS A 66 0.19 14.31 11.21
N GLN A 67 1.29 13.59 11.01
CA GLN A 67 2.48 14.13 10.35
C GLN A 67 2.58 13.64 8.90
N CYS A 68 3.34 14.40 8.10
CA CYS A 68 3.70 14.04 6.74
C CYS A 68 5.13 13.53 6.66
N ASN A 69 5.37 12.59 5.75
CA ASN A 69 6.71 12.24 5.32
C ASN A 69 7.11 13.01 4.05
N ASN A 70 8.35 13.48 4.00
CA ASN A 70 8.90 14.28 2.90
C ASN A 70 9.80 13.46 1.96
N TYR A 71 9.40 12.24 1.62
CA TYR A 71 10.22 11.39 0.74
C TYR A 71 10.36 11.98 -0.67
N PRO A 72 11.52 11.86 -1.34
CA PRO A 72 11.78 12.48 -2.64
C PRO A 72 10.83 12.03 -3.76
N TRP A 73 10.26 10.84 -3.67
CA TRP A 73 9.31 10.31 -4.66
C TRP A 73 7.93 10.98 -4.59
N GLY A 74 7.66 11.79 -3.56
CA GLY A 74 6.38 12.47 -3.37
C GLY A 74 6.18 13.68 -4.29
N LYS A 75 4.95 14.19 -4.41
CA LYS A 75 4.70 15.47 -5.12
C LYS A 75 5.21 16.67 -4.29
N LYS A 76 5.58 17.76 -4.95
CA LYS A 76 6.06 18.98 -4.28
C LYS A 76 4.92 19.90 -3.88
N GLY A 77 5.09 20.60 -2.75
CA GLY A 77 4.24 21.72 -2.36
C GLY A 77 2.75 21.42 -2.44
N LYS A 78 1.96 22.37 -2.95
CA LYS A 78 0.50 22.23 -3.08
C LYS A 78 0.03 21.19 -4.10
N GLU A 79 0.90 20.71 -4.98
CA GLU A 79 0.56 19.63 -5.93
C GLU A 79 0.37 18.31 -5.20
N SER A 80 0.99 18.16 -4.03
CA SER A 80 0.79 17.02 -3.17
C SER A 80 -0.56 17.08 -2.45
N LEU A 81 -1.36 16.03 -2.60
CA LEU A 81 -2.59 15.91 -1.81
C LEU A 81 -2.27 15.72 -0.32
N VAL A 82 -1.14 15.08 0.01
CA VAL A 82 -0.63 14.96 1.38
C VAL A 82 -0.40 16.35 1.99
N ALA A 83 0.28 17.24 1.27
CA ALA A 83 0.52 18.61 1.75
C ALA A 83 -0.78 19.40 1.94
N ARG A 84 -1.75 19.24 1.02
CA ARG A 84 -3.06 19.89 1.12
C ARG A 84 -3.86 19.38 2.31
N PHE A 85 -3.88 18.07 2.57
CA PHE A 85 -4.54 17.51 3.75
C PHE A 85 -3.88 17.98 5.04
N ALA A 86 -2.56 17.98 5.11
CA ALA A 86 -1.84 18.45 6.29
C ALA A 86 -2.06 19.95 6.55
N ALA A 87 -2.12 20.78 5.51
CA ALA A 87 -2.39 22.21 5.64
C ALA A 87 -3.78 22.54 6.22
N VAL A 88 -4.77 21.67 6.01
CA VAL A 88 -6.13 21.85 6.56
C VAL A 88 -6.36 21.06 7.85
N THR A 89 -5.38 20.25 8.28
CA THR A 89 -5.48 19.47 9.51
C THR A 89 -5.38 20.42 10.71
N PRO A 90 -6.35 20.39 11.65
CA PRO A 90 -6.30 21.22 12.85
C PRO A 90 -5.07 20.92 13.72
N GLY A 91 -4.58 21.94 14.42
CA GLY A 91 -3.34 21.89 15.21
C GLY A 91 -2.39 23.04 14.85
N GLY A 92 -2.42 23.53 13.60
CA GLY A 92 -1.73 24.75 13.18
C GLY A 92 -0.19 24.66 13.15
N HIS A 93 0.37 23.48 13.39
CA HIS A 93 1.82 23.27 13.42
C HIS A 93 2.43 23.01 12.04
N PHE A 94 1.63 22.53 11.08
CA PHE A 94 2.07 22.30 9.72
C PHE A 94 2.15 23.61 8.93
N LYS A 95 3.28 23.85 8.28
CA LYS A 95 3.46 24.95 7.31
C LYS A 95 3.85 24.35 5.97
N LEU A 96 3.05 24.64 4.95
CA LEU A 96 3.33 24.19 3.59
C LEU A 96 4.56 24.93 3.05
N ASP A 97 5.47 24.17 2.47
CA ASP A 97 6.67 24.65 1.80
C ASP A 97 6.64 24.17 0.35
N GLU A 98 6.49 25.09 -0.60
CA GLU A 98 6.36 24.76 -2.03
C GLU A 98 7.61 24.05 -2.59
N SER A 99 8.76 24.15 -1.92
CA SER A 99 10.01 23.50 -2.36
C SER A 99 10.13 22.04 -1.90
N LYS A 100 9.38 21.62 -0.88
CA LYS A 100 9.48 20.29 -0.27
C LYS A 100 8.59 19.26 -0.95
N TYR A 101 9.08 18.02 -0.97
CA TYR A 101 8.30 16.84 -1.33
C TYR A 101 7.38 16.44 -0.19
N TYR A 102 6.17 15.98 -0.49
CA TYR A 102 5.20 15.47 0.48
C TYR A 102 4.61 14.18 -0.06
N ALA A 103 5.00 13.06 0.53
CA ALA A 103 4.88 11.74 -0.06
C ALA A 103 3.79 10.89 0.61
N GLU A 104 3.78 10.87 1.94
CA GLU A 104 2.81 10.11 2.74
C GLU A 104 2.21 10.97 3.84
N PHE A 105 0.93 10.77 4.11
CA PHE A 105 0.21 11.32 5.26
C PHE A 105 -0.35 10.19 6.12
N GLY A 106 -0.09 10.25 7.42
CA GLY A 106 -0.86 9.47 8.38
C GLY A 106 -2.21 10.16 8.67
N CYS A 107 -3.29 9.42 8.92
CA CYS A 107 -4.64 9.95 9.18
C CYS A 107 -5.56 8.84 9.73
N ALA A 108 -5.86 8.81 11.03
CA ALA A 108 -6.82 7.85 11.59
C ALA A 108 -7.96 8.55 12.36
N LEU A 109 -9.15 7.94 12.29
CA LEU A 109 -10.25 8.14 13.24
C LEU A 109 -10.34 6.88 14.10
N VAL A 110 -10.53 7.01 15.42
CA VAL A 110 -10.65 5.86 16.34
C VAL A 110 -12.07 5.30 16.31
N CYS A 111 -12.21 3.99 16.04
CA CYS A 111 -13.49 3.28 15.84
C CYS A 111 -13.49 1.91 16.54
N ASP A 112 -14.67 1.38 16.86
CA ASP A 112 -14.84 0.14 17.65
C ASP A 112 -14.94 -1.14 16.79
N LEU A 113 -14.45 -2.27 17.33
CA LEU A 113 -14.12 -3.52 16.63
C LEU A 113 -14.39 -4.80 17.45
N LYS A 114 -15.21 -4.74 18.52
CA LYS A 114 -15.36 -5.76 19.60
C LYS A 114 -15.85 -7.19 19.24
N CYS A 115 -15.82 -7.65 17.98
CA CYS A 115 -16.24 -9.01 17.54
C CYS A 115 -15.11 -10.09 17.66
N PRO A 116 -15.19 -11.13 18.52
CA PRO A 116 -14.04 -11.98 18.89
C PRO A 116 -13.56 -13.05 17.89
N ILE A 117 -12.23 -13.14 17.70
CA ILE A 117 -11.49 -14.27 17.09
C ILE A 117 -10.14 -14.46 17.84
N PRO A 118 -9.69 -15.69 18.13
CA PRO A 118 -8.39 -15.97 18.79
C PRO A 118 -7.19 -16.02 17.83
N THR A 119 -5.92 -15.91 18.24
CA THR A 119 -5.32 -15.25 19.43
C THR A 119 -3.80 -15.03 19.23
N ARG A 120 -3.22 -14.04 19.94
CA ARG A 120 -1.81 -13.85 20.36
C ARG A 120 -0.80 -13.35 19.30
N ARG A 121 0.10 -12.47 19.80
CA ARG A 121 1.22 -11.73 19.17
C ARG A 121 0.83 -10.62 18.17
N SER A 122 1.46 -9.43 18.10
CA SER A 122 2.36 -8.62 18.98
C SER A 122 3.66 -9.22 19.59
N LYS A 123 4.81 -8.55 19.66
CA LYS A 123 5.43 -7.41 18.95
C LYS A 123 6.94 -7.44 19.29
N SER A 124 7.85 -6.95 18.43
CA SER A 124 9.20 -6.44 18.83
C SER A 124 9.94 -5.82 17.66
N PHE A 125 10.78 -4.82 17.97
CA PHE A 125 11.51 -3.98 17.02
C PHE A 125 12.79 -3.44 17.70
N LYS A 126 13.85 -3.30 16.91
CA LYS A 126 14.85 -2.21 16.90
C LYS A 126 14.81 -1.63 15.47
N GLU A 127 15.20 -0.37 15.32
CA GLU A 127 15.05 0.46 14.11
C GLU A 127 15.95 0.03 12.93
N ASP A 128 15.38 -0.02 11.71
CA ASP A 128 15.77 0.78 10.53
C ASP A 128 15.02 0.37 9.24
N MET A 129 14.56 1.36 8.47
CA MET A 129 13.90 1.28 7.14
C MET A 129 12.40 0.90 7.08
N HIS A 130 11.59 1.40 8.03
CA HIS A 130 10.17 1.05 8.16
C HIS A 130 9.19 1.94 7.35
N CYS A 131 8.89 1.64 6.07
CA CYS A 131 7.71 2.22 5.39
C CYS A 131 6.45 1.60 5.97
N GLN A 132 5.64 2.35 6.69
CA GLN A 132 4.33 1.86 7.05
C GLN A 132 3.22 2.71 6.40
N TRP A 133 2.62 3.76 6.96
CA TRP A 133 2.69 4.21 8.34
C TRP A 133 1.47 5.07 8.77
N MET A 134 0.86 4.78 9.94
CA MET A 134 -0.20 5.58 10.56
C MET A 134 -0.43 5.32 12.06
N GLY A 135 -0.59 6.40 12.83
CA GLY A 135 -1.12 6.34 14.20
C GLY A 135 -0.07 6.08 15.27
N THR A 136 0.32 4.82 15.41
CA THR A 136 0.85 4.17 16.63
C THR A 136 2.30 3.62 16.59
N TYR A 137 3.28 4.30 15.99
CA TYR A 137 4.65 3.79 15.78
C TYR A 137 5.65 4.97 15.70
N PRO A 138 6.94 4.76 16.06
CA PRO A 138 7.68 5.75 16.85
C PRO A 138 8.21 6.99 16.14
N ILE A 139 8.53 6.92 14.84
CA ILE A 139 9.30 7.99 14.16
C ILE A 139 8.40 9.16 13.76
N THR A 140 7.17 8.89 13.35
CA THR A 140 6.18 9.89 12.97
C THR A 140 4.83 9.58 13.62
N PRO A 141 4.75 9.69 14.96
CA PRO A 141 3.55 9.32 15.69
C PRO A 141 2.40 10.27 15.35
N SER A 142 1.17 9.74 15.40
CA SER A 142 -0.01 10.61 15.46
C SER A 142 -0.23 11.04 16.90
N LEU A 143 -0.65 12.28 17.07
CA LEU A 143 -0.91 12.87 18.38
C LEU A 143 -2.40 13.12 18.53
N ILE A 144 -2.91 13.03 19.75
CA ILE A 144 -4.28 13.46 20.04
C ILE A 144 -4.31 14.98 19.97
N LEU A 145 -5.21 15.55 19.17
CA LEU A 145 -5.22 17.00 18.92
C LEU A 145 -5.38 17.83 20.21
N SER A 146 -6.26 17.39 21.12
CA SER A 146 -6.58 18.14 22.34
C SER A 146 -5.49 18.11 23.41
N SER A 147 -4.77 16.99 23.53
CA SER A 147 -3.77 16.78 24.60
C SER A 147 -2.34 16.73 24.08
N ARG A 148 -2.15 16.61 22.77
CA ARG A 148 -0.87 16.35 22.09
C ARG A 148 -0.18 15.06 22.55
N GLN A 149 -0.90 14.17 23.23
CA GLN A 149 -0.39 12.88 23.68
C GLN A 149 -0.17 11.94 22.49
N ASP A 150 0.89 11.14 22.55
CA ASP A 150 1.16 10.06 21.60
C ASP A 150 -0.01 9.07 21.53
N LEU A 151 -0.45 8.73 20.33
CA LEU A 151 -1.61 7.87 20.13
C LEU A 151 -1.38 6.44 20.64
N GLN A 152 -0.19 5.84 20.49
CA GLN A 152 -0.02 4.46 20.95
C GLN A 152 0.12 4.37 22.46
N GLU A 153 0.72 5.37 23.10
CA GLU A 153 0.70 5.45 24.56
C GLU A 153 -0.74 5.62 25.07
N TYR A 154 -1.55 6.44 24.39
CA TYR A 154 -2.96 6.58 24.73
C TYR A 154 -3.77 5.29 24.51
N LEU A 155 -3.56 4.58 23.39
CA LEU A 155 -4.23 3.31 23.10
C LEU A 155 -3.80 2.21 24.07
N LYS A 156 -2.52 2.12 24.43
CA LYS A 156 -2.03 1.16 25.45
C LYS A 156 -2.64 1.41 26.82
N ALA A 157 -2.79 2.67 27.22
CA ALA A 157 -3.39 3.07 28.48
C ALA A 157 -4.90 2.77 28.54
N ASN A 158 -5.60 2.84 27.40
CA ASN A 158 -7.05 2.68 27.30
C ASN A 158 -7.47 1.46 26.46
N ARG A 159 -6.61 0.44 26.43
CA ARG A 159 -6.65 -0.64 25.44
C ARG A 159 -7.98 -1.42 25.41
N GLU A 160 -8.54 -1.73 26.58
CA GLU A 160 -9.79 -2.48 26.70
C GLU A 160 -10.98 -1.69 26.14
N ALA A 161 -11.01 -0.37 26.38
CA ALA A 161 -12.07 0.51 25.92
C ALA A 161 -11.96 0.81 24.42
N LEU A 162 -10.77 1.10 23.91
CA LEU A 162 -10.57 1.63 22.55
C LEU A 162 -10.30 0.55 21.49
N ILE A 163 -9.49 -0.46 21.80
CA ILE A 163 -9.15 -1.54 20.85
C ILE A 163 -10.23 -2.63 20.90
N GLY A 164 -10.73 -2.92 22.10
CA GLY A 164 -11.72 -3.96 22.34
C GLY A 164 -11.11 -5.34 22.51
N ASN A 165 -11.74 -6.14 23.37
CA ASN A 165 -11.20 -7.43 23.81
C ASN A 165 -10.93 -8.42 22.67
N SER A 166 -11.75 -8.40 21.61
CA SER A 166 -11.57 -9.22 20.42
C SER A 166 -10.25 -8.96 19.69
N ILE A 167 -9.98 -7.69 19.41
CA ILE A 167 -8.80 -7.25 18.67
C ILE A 167 -7.58 -7.39 19.56
N LEU A 168 -7.67 -7.05 20.85
CA LEU A 168 -6.60 -7.28 21.83
C LEU A 168 -6.20 -8.75 21.89
N ALA A 169 -7.18 -9.66 21.93
CA ALA A 169 -6.91 -11.09 21.96
C ALA A 169 -6.20 -11.55 20.69
N LYS A 170 -6.57 -11.01 19.52
CA LYS A 170 -6.06 -11.43 18.21
C LYS A 170 -4.72 -10.80 17.83
N PHE A 171 -4.57 -9.50 18.05
CA PHE A 171 -3.47 -8.69 17.50
C PHE A 171 -2.65 -7.95 18.58
N GLY A 172 -3.08 -8.00 19.84
CA GLY A 172 -2.46 -7.26 20.94
C GLY A 172 -2.94 -5.80 21.01
N ALA A 173 -2.19 -4.97 21.73
CA ALA A 173 -2.56 -3.57 21.98
C ALA A 173 -2.18 -2.61 20.84
N ASP A 174 -1.50 -3.10 19.80
CA ASP A 174 -1.12 -2.34 18.63
C ASP A 174 -2.27 -2.35 17.60
N LEU A 175 -2.42 -1.29 16.82
CA LEU A 175 -3.40 -1.27 15.73
C LEU A 175 -3.05 -2.34 14.67
N PRO A 176 -4.01 -3.18 14.25
CA PRO A 176 -3.73 -4.27 13.33
C PRO A 176 -3.64 -3.84 11.87
N PHE A 177 -3.75 -2.53 11.59
CA PHE A 177 -3.65 -1.99 10.24
C PHE A 177 -2.90 -0.66 10.25
N SER A 178 -2.21 -0.39 9.15
CA SER A 178 -1.68 0.93 8.82
C SER A 178 -2.45 1.46 7.62
N LEU A 179 -3.45 2.27 7.94
CA LEU A 179 -4.09 3.16 6.99
C LEU A 179 -2.98 4.09 6.40
N LYS A 180 -3.12 4.65 5.20
CA LYS A 180 -2.14 5.58 4.57
C LYS A 180 -2.81 6.49 3.56
N ILE A 181 -2.25 7.69 3.31
CA ILE A 181 -2.57 8.49 2.11
C ILE A 181 -1.27 8.86 1.37
N LEU A 182 -1.16 8.55 0.07
CA LEU A 182 0.05 8.71 -0.75
C LEU A 182 -0.16 9.77 -1.84
N SER A 183 0.87 10.60 -2.05
CA SER A 183 0.92 11.53 -3.19
C SER A 183 2.18 11.29 -4.02
N VAL A 184 2.02 10.46 -5.05
CA VAL A 184 3.13 9.87 -5.79
C VAL A 184 3.51 10.73 -7.00
N ALA A 185 4.77 11.16 -7.06
CA ALA A 185 5.36 11.87 -8.20
C ALA A 185 6.34 10.99 -8.99
N GLU A 186 6.90 9.96 -8.35
CA GLU A 186 7.80 9.00 -8.98
C GLU A 186 7.33 7.57 -8.74
N ALA A 187 7.52 6.71 -9.73
CA ALA A 187 7.12 5.33 -9.65
C ALA A 187 7.88 4.65 -8.50
N LEU A 188 7.20 3.96 -7.58
CA LEU A 188 7.85 3.32 -6.43
C LEU A 188 8.63 2.07 -6.84
N ARG A 189 9.49 1.55 -5.96
CA ARG A 189 10.21 0.30 -6.23
C ARG A 189 9.23 -0.87 -6.29
N LEU A 190 9.49 -1.84 -7.16
CA LEU A 190 8.78 -3.14 -7.17
C LEU A 190 8.84 -3.80 -5.79
N GLN A 191 7.68 -4.17 -5.25
CA GLN A 191 7.58 -4.80 -3.93
C GLN A 191 6.85 -6.13 -4.00
N ILE A 192 7.30 -7.06 -3.15
CA ILE A 192 6.63 -8.33 -2.86
C ILE A 192 6.59 -8.45 -1.34
N HIS A 193 5.45 -8.90 -0.82
CA HIS A 193 5.28 -9.17 0.60
C HIS A 193 5.14 -10.67 0.83
N PRO A 194 6.02 -11.28 1.65
CA PRO A 194 5.89 -12.68 2.00
C PRO A 194 4.60 -12.95 2.77
N ASP A 195 4.07 -14.15 2.61
CA ASP A 195 3.03 -14.64 3.51
C ASP A 195 3.53 -14.73 4.97
N LYS A 196 2.62 -15.06 5.90
CA LYS A 196 2.91 -14.99 7.32
C LYS A 196 3.97 -16.01 7.76
N ASP A 197 3.95 -17.20 7.17
CA ASP A 197 4.87 -18.28 7.52
C ASP A 197 6.27 -17.99 6.99
N LEU A 198 6.38 -17.45 5.77
CA LEU A 198 7.64 -17.04 5.19
C LEU A 198 8.19 -15.79 5.89
N ALA A 199 7.36 -14.80 6.20
CA ALA A 199 7.76 -13.61 6.96
C ALA A 199 8.39 -14.01 8.31
N ALA A 200 7.76 -14.93 9.05
CA ALA A 200 8.31 -15.43 10.31
C ALA A 200 9.67 -16.11 10.14
N LYS A 201 9.85 -16.96 9.11
CA LYS A 201 11.13 -17.61 8.81
C LYS A 201 12.20 -16.61 8.39
N LEU A 202 11.83 -15.59 7.63
CA LEU A 202 12.75 -14.55 7.16
C LEU A 202 13.21 -13.66 8.30
N TYR A 203 12.29 -13.25 9.17
CA TYR A 203 12.57 -12.50 10.40
C TYR A 203 13.52 -13.26 11.32
N GLU A 204 13.27 -14.55 11.55
CA GLU A 204 14.14 -15.39 12.39
C GLU A 204 15.56 -15.52 11.80
N ARG A 205 15.68 -15.62 10.48
CA ARG A 205 16.97 -15.79 9.79
C ARG A 205 17.78 -14.51 9.66
N ASN A 206 17.12 -13.37 9.43
CA ASN A 206 17.79 -12.10 9.19
C ASN A 206 16.94 -10.91 9.73
N PRO A 207 16.91 -10.72 11.05
CA PRO A 207 16.10 -9.68 11.70
C PRO A 207 16.58 -8.25 11.40
N GLU A 208 17.78 -8.06 10.84
CA GLU A 208 18.26 -6.74 10.40
C GLU A 208 17.65 -6.32 9.05
N LYS A 209 17.22 -7.29 8.24
CA LYS A 209 16.63 -7.05 6.91
C LYS A 209 15.10 -7.10 6.92
N TYR A 210 14.53 -7.81 7.88
CA TYR A 210 13.11 -8.10 7.98
C TYR A 210 12.64 -7.58 9.32
N ASP A 211 11.78 -6.57 9.29
CA ASP A 211 11.46 -5.76 10.48
C ASP A 211 10.49 -6.46 11.44
N ASP A 212 9.68 -7.40 10.94
CA ASP A 212 8.76 -8.18 11.75
C ASP A 212 8.47 -9.56 11.13
N ALA A 213 7.76 -10.39 11.88
CA ALA A 213 7.35 -11.73 11.48
C ALA A 213 5.97 -11.76 10.79
N ASN A 214 5.46 -10.62 10.31
CA ASN A 214 4.08 -10.49 9.85
C ASN A 214 4.01 -10.40 8.31
N HIS A 215 2.87 -10.84 7.79
CA HIS A 215 2.52 -10.57 6.40
C HIS A 215 2.00 -9.14 6.21
N LYS A 216 2.09 -8.63 4.98
CA LYS A 216 1.72 -7.26 4.62
C LYS A 216 0.73 -7.22 3.46
N PRO A 217 -0.51 -7.72 3.63
CA PRO A 217 -1.53 -7.52 2.61
C PRO A 217 -1.91 -6.03 2.56
N GLU A 218 -2.08 -5.47 1.37
CA GLU A 218 -2.39 -4.06 1.17
C GLU A 218 -3.69 -3.88 0.38
N ILE A 219 -4.39 -2.77 0.57
CA ILE A 219 -5.48 -2.33 -0.30
C ILE A 219 -5.14 -0.94 -0.80
N ALA A 220 -5.05 -0.75 -2.11
CA ALA A 220 -4.94 0.56 -2.73
C ALA A 220 -6.34 1.09 -3.08
N VAL A 221 -6.64 2.35 -2.77
CA VAL A 221 -7.86 3.06 -3.22
C VAL A 221 -7.45 4.34 -3.93
N ALA A 222 -7.86 4.48 -5.19
CA ALA A 222 -7.54 5.64 -6.01
C ALA A 222 -8.35 6.87 -5.59
N LEU A 223 -7.68 7.94 -5.14
CA LEU A 223 -8.27 9.26 -4.87
C LEU A 223 -8.25 10.19 -6.09
N SER A 224 -7.46 9.83 -7.10
CA SER A 224 -7.41 10.37 -8.45
C SER A 224 -6.97 9.26 -9.40
N LYS A 225 -6.95 9.52 -10.71
CA LYS A 225 -6.38 8.59 -11.70
C LYS A 225 -4.99 8.13 -11.26
N PHE A 226 -4.81 6.81 -11.14
CA PHE A 226 -3.66 6.20 -10.52
C PHE A 226 -3.22 4.97 -11.30
N GLU A 227 -1.97 4.96 -11.75
CA GLU A 227 -1.42 3.82 -12.45
C GLU A 227 -0.81 2.83 -11.45
N ILE A 228 -1.06 1.54 -11.60
CA ILE A 228 -0.51 0.49 -10.76
C ILE A 228 0.04 -0.64 -11.61
N LEU A 229 1.21 -1.15 -11.23
CA LEU A 229 1.74 -2.40 -11.74
C LEU A 229 1.41 -3.51 -10.76
N GLU A 230 0.87 -4.61 -11.28
CA GLU A 230 0.49 -5.84 -10.58
C GLU A 230 1.30 -7.01 -11.16
N ALA A 231 1.59 -8.11 -10.45
CA ALA A 231 2.29 -9.22 -11.11
C ALA A 231 1.35 -9.86 -12.12
N ALA A 232 1.91 -10.40 -13.18
CA ALA A 232 1.13 -11.21 -14.09
C ALA A 232 0.96 -12.63 -13.51
N SER A 233 -0.28 -13.10 -13.34
CA SER A 233 -0.53 -14.52 -13.05
C SER A 233 -0.36 -15.42 -14.28
N THR A 234 -0.33 -14.83 -15.48
CA THR A 234 -0.23 -15.54 -16.76
C THR A 234 0.63 -14.75 -17.73
N VAL A 235 1.42 -15.50 -18.52
CA VAL A 235 1.93 -15.11 -19.85
C VAL A 235 2.50 -13.68 -19.92
N LEU A 236 3.83 -13.59 -19.78
CA LEU A 236 4.67 -12.56 -20.40
C LEU A 236 4.00 -11.97 -21.62
N LYS A 237 3.82 -10.64 -21.61
CA LYS A 237 2.92 -9.92 -22.52
C LYS A 237 3.09 -10.47 -23.93
N SER A 238 1.97 -11.02 -24.41
CA SER A 238 1.91 -12.33 -25.07
C SER A 238 2.88 -12.46 -26.23
N SER A 239 3.06 -11.35 -26.94
CA SER A 239 3.86 -11.13 -28.15
C SER A 239 5.31 -11.60 -28.05
N PHE A 240 5.89 -11.63 -26.86
CA PHE A 240 7.29 -12.04 -26.66
C PHE A 240 7.49 -13.53 -26.39
N VAL A 241 6.41 -14.28 -26.17
CA VAL A 241 6.47 -15.74 -26.01
C VAL A 241 6.16 -16.37 -27.37
N PRO A 242 7.02 -17.27 -27.91
CA PRO A 242 6.71 -18.05 -29.11
C PRO A 242 5.34 -18.74 -28.98
N LYS A 243 4.54 -18.75 -30.05
CA LYS A 243 3.13 -19.21 -30.00
C LYS A 243 2.98 -20.65 -29.49
N ASP A 244 3.94 -21.49 -29.83
CA ASP A 244 4.13 -22.87 -29.37
C ASP A 244 4.47 -22.96 -27.88
N ALA A 245 5.23 -22.01 -27.35
CA ALA A 245 5.57 -21.95 -25.92
C ALA A 245 4.44 -21.35 -25.05
N ARG A 246 3.52 -20.56 -25.62
CA ARG A 246 2.37 -19.97 -24.89
C ARG A 246 1.45 -21.02 -24.27
N ALA A 247 1.28 -22.17 -24.94
CA ALA A 247 0.41 -23.25 -24.45
C ALA A 247 0.97 -23.96 -23.20
N HIS A 248 2.26 -23.81 -22.92
CA HIS A 248 2.97 -24.47 -21.82
C HIS A 248 3.51 -23.48 -20.77
N PHE A 249 3.09 -22.21 -20.82
CA PHE A 249 3.61 -21.16 -19.94
C PHE A 249 3.02 -21.27 -18.53
N THR A 250 3.82 -21.74 -17.56
CA THR A 250 3.42 -21.93 -16.17
C THR A 250 3.92 -20.81 -15.24
N PRO A 251 3.41 -20.68 -14.00
CA PRO A 251 4.00 -19.81 -12.99
C PRO A 251 5.51 -20.03 -12.77
N GLU A 252 6.00 -21.27 -12.87
CA GLU A 252 7.42 -21.62 -12.79
C GLU A 252 8.22 -21.07 -13.97
N SER A 253 7.60 -20.99 -15.15
CA SER A 253 8.19 -20.35 -16.33
C SER A 253 8.38 -18.85 -16.09
N LEU A 254 7.37 -18.18 -15.50
CA LEU A 254 7.47 -16.77 -15.12
C LEU A 254 8.56 -16.56 -14.06
N LYS A 255 8.59 -17.39 -13.01
CA LYS A 255 9.64 -17.36 -11.98
C LYS A 255 11.02 -17.47 -12.60
N THR A 256 11.22 -18.42 -13.51
CA THR A 256 12.49 -18.61 -14.22
C THR A 256 12.88 -17.37 -15.02
N ILE A 257 11.94 -16.72 -15.70
CA ILE A 257 12.23 -15.55 -16.53
C ILE A 257 12.53 -14.33 -15.67
N VAL A 258 11.73 -14.08 -14.62
CA VAL A 258 12.02 -13.01 -13.65
C VAL A 258 13.38 -13.23 -12.99
N SER A 259 13.70 -14.45 -12.57
CA SER A 259 15.02 -14.79 -12.02
C SER A 259 16.14 -14.54 -13.04
N LYS A 260 15.95 -14.90 -14.31
CA LYS A 260 16.93 -14.61 -15.36
C LYS A 260 17.14 -13.10 -15.53
N ILE A 261 16.08 -12.31 -15.63
CA ILE A 261 16.19 -10.85 -15.76
C ILE A 261 16.91 -10.25 -14.54
N LEU A 262 16.60 -10.71 -13.33
CA LEU A 262 17.27 -10.25 -12.10
C LEU A 262 18.76 -10.63 -12.04
N MET A 263 19.18 -11.69 -12.73
CA MET A 263 20.55 -12.19 -12.73
C MET A 263 21.35 -11.81 -14.01
N SER A 264 20.69 -11.19 -14.99
CA SER A 264 21.32 -10.71 -16.23
C SER A 264 22.25 -9.54 -15.97
N SER A 265 23.26 -9.39 -16.84
CA SER A 265 24.20 -8.26 -16.73
C SER A 265 23.53 -6.94 -17.12
N ASP A 266 24.12 -5.83 -16.69
CA ASP A 266 23.67 -4.49 -17.04
C ASP A 266 23.66 -4.27 -18.56
N GLU A 267 24.66 -4.80 -19.29
CA GLU A 267 24.73 -4.73 -20.75
C GLU A 267 23.58 -5.50 -21.41
N GLU A 268 23.28 -6.71 -20.94
CA GLU A 268 22.15 -7.51 -21.43
C GLU A 268 20.82 -6.78 -21.23
N ASN A 269 20.63 -6.19 -20.05
CA ASN A 269 19.42 -5.44 -19.72
C ASN A 269 19.28 -4.19 -20.61
N VAL A 270 20.38 -3.46 -20.84
CA VAL A 270 20.40 -2.29 -21.74
C VAL A 270 20.07 -2.70 -23.18
N ASP A 271 20.54 -3.84 -23.65
CA ASP A 271 20.25 -4.32 -25.00
C ASP A 271 18.78 -4.72 -25.17
N VAL A 272 18.19 -5.37 -24.16
CA VAL A 272 16.74 -5.63 -24.15
C VAL A 272 15.96 -4.31 -24.13
N TYR A 273 16.35 -3.36 -23.28
CA TYR A 273 15.74 -2.03 -23.23
C TYR A 273 15.77 -1.33 -24.61
N LYS A 274 16.91 -1.31 -25.30
CA LYS A 274 17.05 -0.69 -26.63
C LYS A 274 16.14 -1.34 -27.66
N LYS A 275 16.04 -2.67 -27.66
CA LYS A 275 15.14 -3.41 -28.56
C LYS A 275 13.68 -3.04 -28.31
N LEU A 276 13.24 -3.06 -27.05
CA LEU A 276 11.87 -2.66 -26.69
C LEU A 276 11.60 -1.19 -27.03
N ARG A 277 12.58 -0.31 -26.86
CA ARG A 277 12.46 1.13 -27.16
C ARG A 277 12.33 1.41 -28.66
N ALA A 278 12.88 0.56 -29.52
CA ALA A 278 12.80 0.70 -30.97
C ALA A 278 11.45 0.21 -31.56
N MET A 279 10.69 -0.59 -30.81
CA MET A 279 9.38 -1.09 -31.23
C MET A 279 8.31 0.00 -31.19
N LYS A 280 7.40 -0.02 -32.15
CA LYS A 280 6.19 0.80 -32.18
C LYS A 280 5.11 0.20 -31.29
N ALA A 281 4.19 1.04 -30.82
CA ALA A 281 3.02 0.62 -30.03
C ALA A 281 2.26 -0.57 -30.67
N SER A 282 2.10 -0.56 -32.00
CA SER A 282 1.40 -1.61 -32.77
C SER A 282 2.17 -2.94 -32.88
N GLU A 283 3.46 -2.96 -32.54
CA GLU A 283 4.28 -4.18 -32.53
C GLU A 283 4.20 -4.92 -31.19
N PHE A 284 3.70 -4.24 -30.16
CA PHE A 284 3.24 -4.90 -28.95
C PHE A 284 1.87 -5.54 -29.19
N GLY A 285 1.55 -6.59 -28.45
CA GLY A 285 0.28 -7.28 -28.61
C GLY A 285 -0.89 -6.44 -28.11
N LYS A 286 -2.11 -6.92 -28.41
CA LYS A 286 -3.32 -6.20 -28.04
C LYS A 286 -3.42 -6.01 -26.52
N GLY A 287 -3.52 -4.76 -26.05
CA GLY A 287 -3.52 -4.38 -24.63
C GLY A 287 -2.12 -4.17 -24.04
N GLU A 288 -1.07 -4.46 -24.81
CA GLU A 288 0.35 -4.37 -24.45
C GLU A 288 0.97 -3.03 -24.94
N GLU A 289 0.21 -2.18 -25.65
CA GLU A 289 0.68 -0.97 -26.35
C GLU A 289 1.23 0.11 -25.42
N HIS A 290 0.73 0.13 -24.18
CA HIS A 290 1.18 1.04 -23.11
C HIS A 290 2.69 0.97 -22.83
N ILE A 291 3.35 -0.14 -23.17
CA ILE A 291 4.81 -0.32 -22.97
C ILE A 291 5.60 0.75 -23.72
N ALA A 292 5.16 1.16 -24.92
CA ALA A 292 5.86 2.14 -25.73
C ALA A 292 6.00 3.51 -25.03
N GLU A 293 5.01 3.86 -24.20
CA GLU A 293 4.99 5.09 -23.40
C GLU A 293 5.56 4.87 -21.99
N LEU A 294 5.26 3.73 -21.36
CA LEU A 294 5.66 3.44 -19.99
C LEU A 294 7.17 3.23 -19.87
N LEU A 295 7.79 2.50 -20.79
CA LEU A 295 9.21 2.16 -20.74
C LEU A 295 10.13 3.39 -20.65
N PRO A 296 10.04 4.41 -21.54
CA PRO A 296 10.87 5.61 -21.41
C PRO A 296 10.58 6.40 -20.12
N ARG A 297 9.31 6.47 -19.68
CA ARG A 297 8.93 7.15 -18.43
C ARG A 297 9.56 6.51 -17.20
N LEU A 298 9.69 5.18 -17.18
CA LEU A 298 10.41 4.46 -16.12
C LEU A 298 11.91 4.71 -16.19
N ALA A 299 12.49 4.70 -17.40
CA ALA A 299 13.92 4.96 -17.62
C ALA A 299 14.36 6.42 -17.37
N GLU A 300 13.43 7.36 -17.22
CA GLU A 300 13.71 8.72 -16.73
C GLU A 300 13.89 8.76 -15.20
N GLN A 301 13.39 7.76 -14.49
CA GLN A 301 13.37 7.69 -13.02
C GLN A 301 14.33 6.63 -12.47
N TYR A 302 14.62 5.61 -13.28
CA TYR A 302 15.45 4.47 -12.93
C TYR A 302 16.51 4.25 -14.00
N ASP A 303 17.63 3.62 -13.63
CA ASP A 303 18.66 3.24 -14.58
C ASP A 303 18.09 2.26 -15.63
N LYS A 304 18.49 2.47 -16.89
CA LYS A 304 18.14 1.63 -18.04
C LYS A 304 18.72 0.23 -17.93
N SER A 305 19.82 0.05 -17.19
CA SER A 305 20.38 -1.26 -16.89
C SER A 305 19.62 -2.01 -15.79
N GLY A 306 18.76 -1.30 -15.04
CA GLY A 306 18.06 -1.86 -13.90
C GLY A 306 17.05 -2.94 -14.32
N PRO A 307 17.12 -4.17 -13.78
CA PRO A 307 16.19 -5.25 -14.15
C PRO A 307 14.73 -4.92 -13.79
N GLY A 308 14.51 -4.01 -12.85
CA GLY A 308 13.19 -3.58 -12.41
C GLY A 308 12.33 -2.98 -13.52
N ILE A 309 12.90 -2.19 -14.44
CA ILE A 309 12.11 -1.60 -15.53
C ILE A 309 11.66 -2.66 -16.54
N LEU A 310 12.48 -3.70 -16.75
CA LEU A 310 12.15 -4.81 -17.63
C LEU A 310 11.08 -5.70 -17.01
N ILE A 311 11.20 -6.00 -15.71
CA ILE A 311 10.18 -6.74 -14.95
C ILE A 311 8.85 -5.98 -15.00
N ALA A 312 8.87 -4.67 -14.77
CA ALA A 312 7.69 -3.81 -14.81
C ALA A 312 6.92 -3.92 -16.14
N VAL A 313 7.62 -3.86 -17.28
CA VAL A 313 6.94 -3.84 -18.57
C VAL A 313 6.66 -5.24 -19.12
N LEU A 314 7.47 -6.25 -18.79
CA LEU A 314 7.37 -7.60 -19.35
C LEU A 314 6.64 -8.62 -18.46
N ALA A 315 6.75 -8.48 -17.14
CA ALA A 315 6.29 -9.47 -16.16
C ALA A 315 5.21 -8.94 -15.20
N SER A 316 4.75 -7.70 -15.38
CA SER A 316 3.68 -7.09 -14.59
C SER A 316 2.52 -6.63 -15.47
N ASN A 317 1.29 -6.83 -14.98
CA ASN A 317 0.09 -6.19 -15.47
C ASN A 317 0.16 -4.69 -15.18
N PHE A 318 -0.20 -3.86 -16.15
CA PHE A 318 -0.34 -2.42 -15.96
C PHE A 318 -1.81 -2.06 -15.98
N MET A 319 -2.26 -1.40 -14.92
CA MET A 319 -3.65 -0.97 -14.77
C MET A 319 -3.69 0.51 -14.44
N VAL A 320 -4.76 1.16 -14.86
CA VAL A 320 -5.05 2.53 -14.50
C VAL A 320 -6.36 2.52 -13.73
N MET A 321 -6.29 2.86 -12.46
CA MET A 321 -7.44 2.98 -11.57
C MET A 321 -8.01 4.39 -11.65
N GLU A 322 -9.30 4.50 -11.87
CA GLU A 322 -10.06 5.74 -11.75
C GLU A 322 -10.40 6.05 -10.29
N LYS A 323 -10.76 7.31 -10.03
CA LYS A 323 -11.09 7.75 -8.67
C LYS A 323 -12.23 6.89 -8.08
N GLY A 324 -11.98 6.31 -6.91
CA GLY A 324 -12.90 5.44 -6.17
C GLY A 324 -12.68 3.95 -6.42
N GLU A 325 -11.92 3.57 -7.46
CA GLU A 325 -11.55 2.18 -7.67
C GLU A 325 -10.50 1.73 -6.64
N SER A 326 -10.47 0.42 -6.40
CA SER A 326 -9.56 -0.19 -5.44
C SER A 326 -8.94 -1.48 -5.96
N ASN A 327 -7.74 -1.77 -5.46
CA ASN A 327 -7.02 -3.00 -5.74
C ASN A 327 -6.50 -3.61 -4.45
N TYR A 328 -6.77 -4.90 -4.24
CA TYR A 328 -6.23 -5.66 -3.10
C TYR A 328 -4.93 -6.35 -3.51
N VAL A 329 -3.89 -6.14 -2.72
CA VAL A 329 -2.54 -6.68 -2.84
C VAL A 329 -2.37 -7.76 -1.76
N PRO A 330 -2.58 -9.05 -2.05
CA PRO A 330 -2.33 -10.10 -1.10
C PRO A 330 -0.83 -10.21 -0.75
N ALA A 331 -0.56 -10.78 0.42
CA ALA A 331 0.76 -11.31 0.71
C ALA A 331 0.91 -12.69 0.06
N GLU A 332 2.04 -12.97 -0.56
CA GLU A 332 2.23 -14.16 -1.40
C GLU A 332 3.50 -14.94 -1.05
N CYS A 333 3.47 -16.23 -1.38
CA CYS A 333 4.62 -17.13 -1.34
C CYS A 333 5.00 -17.47 -2.78
N PHE A 334 6.25 -17.20 -3.16
CA PHE A 334 6.77 -17.42 -4.53
C PHE A 334 7.57 -18.72 -4.68
#